data_AF-A0A1V4VW08-F1
#
_entry.id   AF-A0A1V4VW08-F1
#
_cell.length_a   1.000
_cell.length_b   1.000
_cell.length_c   1.000
_cell.angle_alpha   90.00
_cell.angle_beta   90.00
_cell.angle_gamma   90.00
#
_symmetry.space_group_name_H-M   'P 1'
#
loop_
_entity.id
_entity.type
_entity.pdbx_description
1 polymer ?
#
loop_
_entity_poly.entity_id
_entity_poly.type
_entity_poly.pdbx_seq_one_letter_code
_entity_poly.pdbx_strand_id
1 'polypeptide(L)'
;MTINSRQKGNSFERNIATVFREVGWPKAKRHLEFQTEEADLGVDLDNTEPFGVQCKAYKKYFSMDKVYAALKKVKRGKPLLITKTNLKEPLCTMYLRDFLSIVDTPGDSTP
;
A
#
# COMPACT_ATOMS: atom_id res chain seq x y z
N MET A 1 -15.95 -22.56 -6.72
CA MET A 1 -16.63 -21.25 -6.61
C MET A 1 -15.70 -20.18 -7.17
N THR A 2 -16.07 -19.49 -8.26
CA THR A 2 -15.19 -18.50 -8.91
C THR A 2 -15.12 -17.24 -8.06
N ILE A 3 -14.02 -17.03 -7.33
CA ILE A 3 -13.81 -15.81 -6.54
C ILE A 3 -13.76 -14.62 -7.48
N ASN A 4 -14.66 -13.66 -7.31
CA ASN A 4 -14.71 -12.42 -8.09
C ASN A 4 -13.44 -11.57 -7.80
N SER A 5 -12.87 -10.94 -8.83
CA SER A 5 -11.68 -10.07 -8.69
C SER A 5 -11.86 -8.98 -7.63
N ARG A 6 -13.08 -8.45 -7.48
CA ARG A 6 -13.42 -7.45 -6.45
C ARG A 6 -13.34 -8.01 -5.04
N GLN A 7 -13.86 -9.22 -4.82
CA GLN A 7 -13.79 -9.90 -3.52
C GLN A 7 -12.34 -10.21 -3.14
N LYS A 8 -11.53 -10.59 -4.13
CA LYS A 8 -10.09 -10.81 -3.95
C LYS A 8 -9.35 -9.52 -3.54
N GLY A 9 -9.65 -8.40 -4.21
CA GLY A 9 -9.09 -7.08 -3.84
C GLY A 9 -9.46 -6.70 -2.41
N ASN A 10 -10.75 -6.71 -2.09
CA ASN A 10 -11.24 -6.40 -0.75
C ASN A 10 -10.62 -7.28 0.34
N SER A 11 -10.48 -8.58 0.07
CA SER A 11 -9.88 -9.51 1.04
C SER A 11 -8.39 -9.24 1.22
N PHE A 12 -7.69 -8.88 0.16
CA PHE A 12 -6.28 -8.53 0.23
C PHE A 12 -6.06 -7.27 1.07
N GLU A 13 -6.80 -6.20 0.79
CA GLU A 13 -6.74 -4.96 1.57
C GLU A 13 -7.03 -5.20 3.07
N ARG A 14 -8.01 -6.06 3.41
CA ARG A 14 -8.30 -6.41 4.82
C ARG A 14 -7.13 -7.09 5.50
N ASN A 15 -6.44 -7.98 4.78
CA ASN A 15 -5.25 -8.65 5.30
C ASN A 15 -4.13 -7.64 5.54
N ILE A 16 -3.84 -6.76 4.58
CA ILE A 16 -2.80 -5.74 4.73
C ILE A 16 -3.13 -4.78 5.88
N ALA A 17 -4.38 -4.33 6.02
CA ALA A 17 -4.79 -3.51 7.17
C ALA A 17 -4.55 -4.24 8.52
N THR A 18 -4.71 -5.55 8.56
CA THR A 18 -4.43 -6.34 9.76
C THR A 18 -2.94 -6.40 10.06
N VAL A 19 -2.11 -6.66 9.04
CA VAL A 19 -0.65 -6.62 9.19
C VAL A 19 -0.18 -5.25 9.70
N PHE A 20 -0.69 -4.15 9.13
CA PHE A 20 -0.36 -2.80 9.61
C PHE A 20 -0.72 -2.59 11.08
N ARG A 21 -1.89 -3.09 11.52
CA ARG A 21 -2.28 -3.04 12.93
C ARG A 21 -1.33 -3.82 13.83
N GLU A 22 -0.90 -5.00 13.41
CA GLU A 22 0.01 -5.87 14.16
C GLU A 22 1.40 -5.26 14.34
N VAL A 23 1.89 -4.48 13.36
CA VAL A 23 3.25 -3.93 13.38
C VAL A 23 3.35 -2.50 13.92
N GLY A 24 2.23 -1.87 14.31
CA GLY A 24 2.27 -0.59 15.02
C GLY A 24 1.28 0.49 14.56
N TRP A 25 0.40 0.22 13.59
CA TRP A 25 -0.68 1.14 13.17
C TRP A 25 -2.04 0.67 13.69
N PRO A 26 -2.36 0.82 14.99
CA PRO A 26 -3.54 0.20 15.62
C PRO A 26 -4.88 0.62 15.00
N LYS A 27 -4.92 1.79 14.36
CA LYS A 27 -6.10 2.35 13.69
C LYS A 27 -6.15 2.08 12.18
N ALA A 28 -5.21 1.32 11.64
CA ALA A 28 -5.18 1.03 10.21
C ALA A 28 -6.46 0.31 9.77
N LYS A 29 -7.10 0.86 8.75
CA LYS A 29 -8.36 0.35 8.20
C LYS A 29 -8.37 0.52 6.69
N ARG A 30 -9.25 -0.21 6.03
CA ARG A 30 -9.52 0.00 4.61
C ARG A 30 -10.20 1.34 4.40
N HIS A 31 -9.79 2.04 3.37
CA HIS A 31 -10.51 3.19 2.86
C HIS A 31 -11.84 2.72 2.26
N LEU A 32 -12.94 3.38 2.64
CA LEU A 32 -14.26 3.08 2.12
C LEU A 32 -14.66 4.22 1.18
N GLU A 33 -14.84 3.92 -0.10
CA GLU A 33 -15.11 4.88 -1.21
C GLU A 33 -16.43 5.68 -1.09
N PHE A 34 -17.10 5.68 0.06
CA PHE A 34 -18.39 6.34 0.25
C PHE A 34 -18.30 7.88 0.37
N GLN A 35 -17.10 8.45 0.46
CA GLN A 35 -16.87 9.90 0.44
C GLN A 35 -16.05 10.26 -0.82
N THR A 36 -16.70 10.94 -1.76
CA THR A 36 -16.17 11.22 -3.11
C THR A 36 -14.87 12.01 -3.12
N GLU A 37 -14.62 12.87 -2.13
CA GLU A 37 -13.39 13.68 -2.06
C GLU A 37 -12.19 12.89 -1.52
N GLU A 38 -12.42 11.90 -0.65
CA GLU A 38 -11.33 11.08 -0.08
C GLU A 38 -10.89 9.96 -1.04
N ALA A 39 -11.81 9.50 -1.90
CA ALA A 39 -11.50 8.52 -2.95
C ALA A 39 -10.45 9.02 -3.96
N ASP A 40 -10.35 10.34 -4.16
CA ASP A 40 -9.37 10.97 -5.06
C ASP A 40 -7.93 10.90 -4.55
N LEU A 41 -7.72 10.52 -3.30
CA LEU A 41 -6.39 10.38 -2.71
C LEU A 41 -5.63 9.15 -3.24
N GLY A 42 -6.31 8.23 -3.91
CA GLY A 42 -5.71 7.05 -4.52
C GLY A 42 -5.02 6.14 -3.51
N VAL A 43 -5.64 5.96 -2.34
CA VAL A 43 -5.17 5.11 -1.25
C VAL A 43 -6.25 4.09 -0.89
N ASP A 44 -5.82 2.87 -0.57
CA ASP A 44 -6.72 1.79 -0.15
C ASP A 44 -6.77 1.63 1.38
N LEU A 45 -5.81 2.22 2.12
CA LEU A 45 -5.78 2.20 3.58
C LEU A 45 -5.72 3.61 4.20
N ASP A 46 -6.34 3.75 5.37
CA ASP A 46 -6.32 4.92 6.24
C ASP A 46 -5.52 4.67 7.52
N ASN A 47 -5.03 5.75 8.14
CA ASN A 47 -4.24 5.72 9.38
C ASN A 47 -2.96 4.87 9.24
N THR A 48 -2.24 5.08 8.14
CA THR A 48 -1.00 4.36 7.79
C THR A 48 0.19 5.30 7.60
N GLU A 49 0.10 6.51 8.16
CA GLU A 49 1.12 7.55 8.07
C GLU A 49 2.47 7.05 8.61
N PRO A 50 3.59 7.34 7.93
CA PRO A 50 3.75 8.32 6.86
C PRO A 50 3.37 7.82 5.46
N PHE A 51 2.87 6.59 5.32
CA PHE A 51 2.64 5.96 4.03
C PHE A 51 1.25 6.29 3.45
N GLY A 52 1.22 6.49 2.13
CA GLY A 52 -0.01 6.42 1.34
C GLY A 52 -0.10 5.06 0.67
N VAL A 53 -0.86 4.13 1.26
CA VAL A 53 -0.85 2.72 0.85
C VAL A 53 -1.89 2.47 -0.24
N GLN A 54 -1.43 1.94 -1.38
CA GLN A 54 -2.27 1.34 -2.41
C GLN A 54 -2.01 -0.18 -2.47
N CYS A 55 -3.06 -0.98 -2.50
CA CYS A 55 -3.05 -2.42 -2.62
C CYS A 55 -3.43 -2.88 -4.05
N LYS A 56 -2.72 -3.89 -4.57
CA LYS A 56 -3.05 -4.51 -5.86
C LYS A 56 -2.84 -6.02 -5.85
N ALA A 57 -3.92 -6.79 -6.04
CA ALA A 57 -3.86 -8.26 -6.09
C ALA A 57 -4.15 -8.79 -7.51
N TYR A 58 -3.12 -8.92 -8.34
CA TYR A 58 -3.27 -9.38 -9.73
C TYR A 58 -3.26 -10.90 -9.86
N LYS A 59 -3.88 -11.41 -10.94
CA LYS A 59 -3.85 -12.84 -11.28
C LYS A 59 -2.51 -13.26 -11.90
N LYS A 60 -1.93 -12.37 -12.70
CA LYS A 60 -0.71 -12.58 -13.49
C LYS A 60 0.29 -11.46 -13.19
N TYR A 61 1.35 -11.40 -14.00
CA TYR A 61 2.37 -10.37 -13.99
C TYR A 61 1.82 -8.94 -13.87
N PHE A 62 2.49 -8.15 -13.03
CA PHE A 62 2.23 -6.74 -12.82
C PHE A 62 3.44 -5.95 -13.33
N SER A 63 3.30 -5.29 -14.48
CA SER A 63 4.41 -4.63 -15.16
C SER A 63 4.90 -3.38 -14.43
N MET A 64 6.13 -2.97 -14.70
CA MET A 64 6.71 -1.74 -14.15
C MET A 64 5.86 -0.50 -14.47
N ASP A 65 5.29 -0.38 -15.67
CA ASP A 65 4.40 0.74 -15.99
C ASP A 65 3.16 0.78 -15.09
N LYS A 66 2.62 -0.39 -14.72
CA LYS A 66 1.49 -0.47 -13.78
C LYS A 66 1.92 -0.14 -12.35
N VAL A 67 3.15 -0.47 -11.97
CA VAL A 67 3.75 -0.04 -10.69
C VAL A 67 3.80 1.48 -10.63
N TYR A 68 4.41 2.13 -11.62
CA TYR A 68 4.49 3.60 -11.66
C TYR A 68 3.10 4.25 -11.73
N ALA A 69 2.19 3.71 -12.52
CA ALA A 69 0.82 4.22 -12.61
C ALA A 69 0.08 4.11 -11.26
N ALA A 70 0.27 3.02 -10.52
CA ALA A 70 -0.31 2.86 -9.18
C ALA A 70 0.30 3.83 -8.17
N LEU A 71 1.63 3.96 -8.14
CA LEU A 71 2.31 4.90 -7.24
C LEU A 71 1.93 6.36 -7.53
N LYS A 72 1.71 6.74 -8.79
CA LYS A 72 1.30 8.10 -9.19
C LYS A 72 -0.13 8.47 -8.74
N LYS A 73 -0.98 7.48 -8.48
CA LYS A 73 -2.36 7.70 -8.00
C LYS A 73 -2.39 8.16 -6.55
N VAL A 74 -1.45 7.70 -5.73
CA VAL A 74 -1.34 8.10 -4.33
C VAL A 74 -1.02 9.59 -4.24
N LYS A 75 -1.92 10.37 -3.63
CA LYS A 75 -1.79 11.83 -3.48
C LYS A 75 -1.41 12.30 -2.08
N ARG A 76 -1.36 11.38 -1.10
CA ARG A 76 -0.98 11.68 0.29
C ARG A 76 0.15 10.78 0.78
N GLY A 77 0.94 11.30 1.72
CA GLY A 77 2.04 10.56 2.34
C GLY A 77 3.11 10.12 1.34
N LYS A 78 3.97 9.19 1.76
CA LYS A 78 4.96 8.53 0.91
C LYS A 78 4.27 7.40 0.12
N PRO A 79 4.21 7.45 -1.22
CA PRO A 79 3.54 6.43 -2.01
C PRO A 79 4.12 5.03 -1.78
N LEU A 80 3.27 4.12 -1.30
CA LEU A 80 3.62 2.73 -1.06
C LEU A 80 2.62 1.82 -1.77
N LEU A 81 3.13 1.05 -2.73
CA LEU A 81 2.37 -0.01 -3.39
C LEU A 81 2.65 -1.34 -2.69
N ILE A 82 1.59 -2.00 -2.23
CA ILE A 82 1.64 -3.38 -1.76
C ILE A 82 0.94 -4.26 -2.79
N THR A 83 1.70 -5.09 -3.49
CA THR A 83 1.20 -5.85 -4.63
C THR A 83 1.54 -7.31 -4.54
N LYS A 84 0.66 -8.17 -5.05
CA LYS A 84 0.94 -9.60 -5.19
C LYS A 84 0.32 -10.19 -6.44
N THR A 85 0.94 -11.26 -6.91
CA THR A 85 0.33 -12.18 -7.86
C THR A 85 -0.26 -13.39 -7.12
N ASN A 86 -1.02 -14.25 -7.80
CA ASN A 86 -1.61 -15.42 -7.16
C ASN A 86 -0.52 -16.32 -6.54
N LEU A 87 -0.76 -16.80 -5.32
CA LEU A 87 0.12 -17.74 -4.60
C LEU A 87 1.55 -17.22 -4.35
N LYS A 88 1.78 -15.92 -4.51
CA LYS A 88 3.05 -15.27 -4.21
C LYS A 88 2.89 -14.37 -2.99
N GLU A 89 4.01 -14.19 -2.29
CA GLU A 89 4.12 -13.26 -1.20
C GLU A 89 3.88 -11.82 -1.70
N PRO A 90 3.25 -10.96 -0.88
CA PRO A 90 3.16 -9.54 -1.18
C PRO A 90 4.53 -8.87 -1.21
N LEU A 91 4.72 -7.97 -2.17
CA LEU A 91 5.87 -7.08 -2.23
C LEU A 91 5.44 -5.66 -1.88
N CYS A 92 6.30 -4.97 -1.14
CA CYS A 92 6.22 -3.53 -0.89
C CYS A 92 7.12 -2.81 -1.89
N THR A 93 6.60 -1.82 -2.60
CA THR A 93 7.33 -1.03 -3.59
C THR A 93 7.03 0.44 -3.40
N MET A 94 8.06 1.27 -3.39
CA MET A 94 7.95 2.73 -3.31
C MET A 94 9.05 3.39 -4.15
N TYR A 95 9.00 4.70 -4.32
CA TYR A 95 10.11 5.40 -4.97
C TYR A 95 11.36 5.33 -4.10
N LEU A 96 12.52 5.13 -4.72
CA LEU A 96 13.79 5.04 -4.01
C LEU A 96 14.04 6.28 -3.11
N ARG A 97 13.73 7.49 -3.60
CA ARG A 97 13.84 8.73 -2.80
C ARG A 97 13.03 8.68 -1.50
N ASP A 98 11.85 8.07 -1.53
CA ASP A 98 10.97 8.00 -0.37
C ASP A 98 11.48 6.95 0.61
N PHE A 99 12.01 5.83 0.10
CA PHE A 99 12.72 4.84 0.90
C PHE A 99 13.94 5.47 1.60
N LEU A 100 14.80 6.16 0.85
CA LEU A 100 16.00 6.82 1.39
C LEU A 100 15.65 7.79 2.51
N SER A 101 14.59 8.60 2.36
CA SER A 101 14.14 9.49 3.43
C SER A 101 13.61 8.81 4.70
N ILE A 102 13.37 7.49 4.66
CA ILE A 102 12.98 6.69 5.82
C ILE A 102 14.21 6.05 6.47
N VAL A 103 15.16 5.57 5.64
CA VAL A 103 16.37 4.89 6.11
C VAL A 103 17.53 5.85 6.36
N ASP A 104 17.35 7.16 6.17
CA ASP A 104 18.37 8.17 6.40
C ASP A 104 18.68 8.24 7.90
N THR A 105 19.64 7.41 8.31
CA THR A 105 20.36 7.51 9.57
C THR A 105 21.83 7.29 9.28
N PRO A 106 22.57 8.32 8.84
CA PRO A 106 23.99 8.43 9.16
C PRO A 106 24.04 8.95 10.60
N GLY A 107 24.03 8.05 11.57
CA GLY A 107 23.87 8.40 12.98
C GLY A 107 24.28 7.32 13.97
N ASP A 108 25.38 6.61 13.71
CA ASP A 108 26.34 6.29 14.78
C ASP A 108 27.08 7.58 15.19
N SER A 109 26.33 8.61 15.61
CA SER A 109 26.86 9.70 16.40
C SER A 109 26.53 9.39 17.85
N THR A 110 27.19 8.36 18.35
CA THR A 110 27.37 8.17 19.80
C THR A 110 28.12 9.40 20.32
N PRO A 111 27.59 10.17 21.29
CA PRO A 111 28.44 11.02 22.11
C PRO A 111 29.34 10.19 23.01
#